data_AF-A0A0L7KNT7-F1
#
_entry.id   AF-A0A0L7KNT7-F1
#
_cell.length_a   1.000
_cell.length_b   1.000
_cell.length_c   1.000
_cell.angle_alpha   90.00
_cell.angle_beta   90.00
_cell.angle_gamma   90.00
#
_symmetry.space_group_name_H-M   'P 1'
#
loop_
_entity.id
_entity.type
_entity.pdbx_description
1 polymer ?
#
loop_
_entity_poly.entity_id
_entity_poly.type
_entity_poly.pdbx_seq_one_letter_code
_entity_poly.pdbx_strand_id
1 'polypeptide(L)'
;MLATRHNDKLRLNIAYAYTGRDEISRAASHLVDAVNNKQLVADDIDEALVTQTLELGEAELLVRTSGEVRLSDFMLWQVCLR
;
A
#
# COMPACT_ATOMS: atom_id res chain seq x y z
N MET A 1 7.55 -2.79 -14.23
CA MET A 1 7.65 -3.66 -15.41
C MET A 1 7.57 -2.85 -16.69
N LEU A 2 8.66 -2.72 -17.47
CA LEU A 2 8.65 -1.85 -18.67
C LEU A 2 7.78 -2.38 -19.81
N ALA A 3 7.72 -3.71 -19.97
CA ALA A 3 7.00 -4.38 -21.05
C ALA A 3 5.47 -4.25 -20.93
N THR A 4 4.93 -4.20 -19.71
CA THR A 4 3.49 -4.21 -19.44
C THR A 4 2.96 -2.88 -18.91
N ARG A 5 3.79 -1.83 -18.85
CA ARG A 5 3.45 -0.55 -18.18
C ARG A 5 2.24 0.19 -18.75
N HIS A 6 1.91 -0.08 -20.02
CA HIS A 6 0.82 0.57 -20.74
C HIS A 6 -0.45 -0.29 -20.83
N ASN A 7 -0.46 -1.46 -20.19
CA ASN A 7 -1.66 -2.29 -20.12
C ASN A 7 -2.62 -1.71 -19.09
N ASP A 8 -3.88 -1.58 -19.47
CA ASP A 8 -4.95 -0.97 -18.67
C ASP A 8 -6.07 -1.94 -18.29
N LYS A 9 -6.22 -3.05 -19.01
CA LYS A 9 -7.27 -4.05 -18.78
C LYS A 9 -7.16 -4.80 -17.46
N LEU A 10 -5.92 -5.04 -16.99
CA LEU A 10 -5.66 -5.81 -15.79
C LEU A 10 -4.34 -5.35 -15.18
N ARG A 11 -4.34 -5.17 -13.85
CA ARG A 11 -3.13 -4.92 -13.07
C ARG A 11 -2.88 -6.12 -12.17
N LEU A 12 -1.73 -6.76 -12.34
CA LEU A 12 -1.26 -7.84 -11.47
C LEU A 12 -0.13 -7.30 -10.59
N ASN A 13 -0.37 -7.27 -9.28
CA ASN A 13 0.64 -6.92 -8.30
C ASN A 13 1.28 -8.20 -7.75
N ILE A 14 2.59 -8.34 -7.90
CA ILE A 14 3.36 -9.45 -7.34
C ILE A 14 4.11 -8.93 -6.11
N ALA A 15 3.63 -9.31 -4.93
CA ALA A 15 4.25 -8.96 -3.66
C ALA A 15 5.48 -9.85 -3.42
N TYR A 16 6.68 -9.33 -3.71
CA TYR A 16 7.95 -10.03 -3.51
C TYR A 16 8.79 -9.29 -2.48
N ALA A 17 9.30 -9.99 -1.46
CA ALA A 17 9.93 -9.38 -0.29
C ALA A 17 9.06 -8.28 0.36
N TYR A 18 7.75 -8.55 0.44
CA TYR A 18 6.75 -7.60 0.92
C TYR A 18 6.29 -7.98 2.33
N THR A 19 6.13 -6.96 3.19
CA THR A 19 5.35 -7.02 4.43
C THR A 19 4.54 -5.72 4.57
N GLY A 20 3.34 -5.79 5.14
CA GLY A 20 2.46 -4.64 5.28
C GLY A 20 3.02 -3.57 6.22
N ARG A 21 3.70 -3.98 7.29
CA ARG A 21 4.40 -3.04 8.20
C ARG A 21 5.52 -2.27 7.52
N ASP A 22 6.28 -2.92 6.65
CA ASP A 22 7.34 -2.30 5.87
C ASP A 22 6.77 -1.33 4.82
N GLU A 23 5.68 -1.69 4.16
CA GLU A 23 4.94 -0.79 3.26
C GLU A 23 4.46 0.48 3.99
N ILE A 24 3.83 0.34 5.15
CA ILE A 24 3.36 1.48 5.96
C ILE A 24 4.54 2.35 6.40
N SER A 25 5.65 1.73 6.81
CA SER A 25 6.86 2.47 7.22
C SER A 25 7.46 3.28 6.06
N ARG A 26 7.52 2.71 4.85
CA ARG A 26 7.95 3.45 3.64
C ARG A 26 7.02 4.60 3.30
N ALA A 27 5.71 4.38 3.37
CA ALA A 27 4.73 5.44 3.10
C ALA A 27 4.90 6.60 4.09
N ALA A 28 5.09 6.31 5.38
CA ALA A 28 5.38 7.33 6.39
C ALA A 28 6.68 8.09 6.09
N SER A 29 7.76 7.40 5.70
CA SER A 29 9.02 8.04 5.29
C SER A 29 8.83 8.97 4.08
N HIS A 30 8.09 8.54 3.04
CA HIS A 30 7.80 9.37 1.88
C HIS A 30 7.01 10.63 2.24
N LEU A 31 6.02 10.53 3.14
CA LEU A 31 5.25 11.68 3.60
C LEU A 31 6.13 12.68 4.36
N VAL A 32 7.00 12.18 5.25
CA VAL A 32 7.97 13.02 5.98
C VAL A 32 8.91 13.74 5.01
N ASP A 33 9.40 13.04 3.98
CA ASP A 33 10.26 13.64 2.95
C ASP A 33 9.51 14.72 2.15
N ALA A 34 8.24 14.50 1.81
CA ALA A 34 7.40 15.49 1.12
C ALA A 34 7.20 16.76 1.98
N VAL A 35 6.98 16.60 3.29
CA VAL A 35 6.89 17.73 4.24
C VAL A 35 8.22 18.49 4.33
N ASN A 36 9.34 17.78 4.49
CA ASN A 36 10.67 18.39 4.57
C ASN A 36 11.04 19.17 3.29
N ASN A 37 10.59 18.65 2.14
CA ASN A 37 10.77 19.30 0.84
C ASN A 37 9.74 20.41 0.55
N LYS A 38 8.87 20.75 1.52
CA LYS A 38 7.83 21.78 1.42
C LYS A 38 6.82 21.53 0.28
N GLN A 39 6.62 20.26 -0.07
CA GLN A 39 5.61 19.83 -1.06
C GLN A 39 4.24 19.58 -0.41
N LEU A 40 4.23 19.38 0.91
CA LEU A 40 3.07 19.08 1.74
C LEU A 40 3.23 19.79 3.10
N VAL A 41 2.13 20.14 3.77
CA VAL A 41 2.17 20.55 5.19
C VAL A 41 1.80 19.34 6.05
N ALA A 42 2.43 19.17 7.21
CA ALA A 42 2.14 18.04 8.10
C ALA A 42 0.65 17.91 8.47
N ASP A 43 -0.06 19.02 8.58
CA ASP A 43 -1.50 19.06 8.89
C ASP A 43 -2.37 18.54 7.74
N ASP A 44 -1.83 18.41 6.53
CA ASP A 44 -2.53 17.82 5.38
C ASP A 44 -2.45 16.28 5.39
N ILE A 45 -1.69 15.68 6.31
CA ILE A 45 -1.55 14.21 6.40
C ILE A 45 -2.78 13.63 7.09
N ASP A 46 -3.61 12.94 6.31
CA ASP A 46 -4.76 12.17 6.78
C ASP A 46 -4.73 10.71 6.26
N GLU A 47 -5.75 9.94 6.62
CA GLU A 47 -5.90 8.54 6.21
C GLU A 47 -5.98 8.40 4.67
N ALA A 48 -6.62 9.35 3.99
CA ALA A 48 -6.78 9.31 2.54
C ALA A 48 -5.42 9.52 1.84
N LEU A 49 -4.60 10.42 2.36
CA LEU A 49 -3.26 10.68 1.84
C LEU A 49 -2.32 9.51 2.13
N VAL A 50 -2.39 8.91 3.32
CA VAL A 50 -1.64 7.68 3.63
C VAL A 50 -2.03 6.57 2.64
N THR A 51 -3.33 6.37 2.41
CA THR A 51 -3.85 5.35 1.48
C THR A 51 -3.33 5.58 0.05
N GLN A 52 -3.26 6.83 -0.41
CA GLN A 52 -2.71 7.17 -1.73
C GLN A 52 -1.19 6.98 -1.83
N THR A 53 -0.47 6.97 -0.70
CA THR A 53 0.99 6.84 -0.66
C THR A 53 1.45 5.38 -0.60
N LEU A 54 0.56 4.45 -0.27
CA LEU A 54 0.84 3.01 -0.29
C LEU A 54 1.03 2.49 -1.72
N GLU A 55 1.69 1.33 -1.85
CA GLU A 55 2.06 0.74 -3.14
C GLU A 55 0.88 -0.02 -3.78
N LEU A 56 -0.04 -0.50 -2.94
CA LEU A 56 -1.20 -1.30 -3.34
C LEU A 56 -2.52 -0.59 -3.00
N GLY A 57 -3.51 -0.72 -3.89
CA GLY A 57 -4.88 -0.27 -3.65
C GLY A 57 -5.66 -1.21 -2.71
N GLU A 58 -6.86 -0.77 -2.32
CA GLU A 58 -7.79 -1.52 -1.48
C GLU A 58 -8.10 -2.92 -2.03
N ALA A 59 -8.27 -3.89 -1.12
CA ALA A 59 -8.60 -5.28 -1.46
C ALA A 59 -10.02 -5.63 -0.99
N GLU A 60 -10.93 -5.87 -1.94
CA GLU A 60 -12.31 -6.27 -1.65
C GLU A 60 -12.43 -7.73 -1.20
N LEU A 61 -11.48 -8.57 -1.63
CA LEU A 61 -11.47 -10.00 -1.31
C LEU A 61 -10.04 -10.46 -1.02
N LEU A 62 -9.83 -10.97 0.19
CA LEU A 62 -8.60 -11.65 0.58
C LEU A 62 -8.82 -13.15 0.64
N VAL A 63 -8.14 -13.89 -0.23
CA VAL A 63 -8.15 -15.36 -0.22
C VAL A 63 -6.83 -15.89 0.33
N ARG A 64 -6.91 -16.67 1.41
CA ARG A 64 -5.78 -17.41 1.98
C ARG A 64 -6.06 -18.92 1.92
N THR A 65 -5.15 -19.67 1.30
CA THR A 65 -5.25 -21.13 1.21
C THR A 65 -4.69 -21.80 2.48
N SER A 66 -4.62 -23.13 2.49
CA SER A 66 -4.06 -23.97 3.57
C SER A 66 -4.80 -23.98 4.91
N GLY A 67 -5.97 -23.35 5.04
CA GLY A 67 -6.81 -23.40 6.25
C GLY A 67 -6.35 -22.49 7.39
N GLU A 68 -5.33 -21.67 7.17
CA GLU A 68 -4.77 -20.79 8.19
C GLU A 68 -5.58 -19.50 8.33
N VAL A 69 -5.95 -19.14 9.56
CA VAL A 69 -6.73 -17.93 9.86
C VAL A 69 -5.84 -16.84 10.45
N ARG A 70 -5.00 -16.24 9.59
CA ARG A 70 -4.17 -15.06 9.92
C ARG A 70 -3.85 -14.27 8.66
N LEU A 71 -3.42 -13.01 8.82
CA LEU A 71 -2.97 -12.18 7.69
C LEU A 71 -1.50 -12.43 7.34
N SER A 72 -0.65 -12.79 8.33
CA SER A 72 0.81 -12.92 8.14
C SER A 72 1.47 -11.67 7.54
N ASP A 73 1.11 -10.49 8.05
CA ASP A 73 1.70 -9.22 7.61
C ASP A 73 1.48 -8.93 6.11
N PHE A 74 0.34 -9.38 5.56
CA PHE A 74 -0.03 -9.17 4.17
C PHE A 74 -1.18 -8.18 4.05
N MET A 75 -0.97 -7.10 3.29
CA MET A 75 -1.96 -6.07 2.96
C MET A 75 -2.68 -5.48 4.18
N LEU A 76 -1.94 -5.21 5.26
CA LEU A 76 -2.51 -4.85 6.56
C LEU A 76 -3.42 -3.62 6.52
N TRP A 77 -3.08 -2.62 5.70
CA TRP A 77 -3.87 -1.41 5.55
C TRP A 77 -5.04 -1.62 4.60
N GLN A 78 -4.81 -2.30 3.48
CA GLN A 78 -5.74 -2.41 2.36
C GLN A 78 -6.91 -3.36 2.63
N VAL A 79 -6.79 -4.22 3.65
CA VAL A 79 -7.83 -5.16 4.09
C VAL A 79 -8.57 -4.67 5.33
N CYS A 80 -8.24 -3.48 5.84
CA CYS A 80 -9.05 -2.83 6.87
C CYS A 80 -10.39 -2.41 6.27
N LEU A 81 -11.47 -2.68 7.01
CA LEU A 81 -12.81 -2.23 6.65
C LEU A 81 -12.86 -0.69 6.70
N ARG A 82 -13.50 -0.08 5.70
CA ARG A 82 -14.22 1.18 5.94
C ARG A 82 -15.47 0.91 6.77
#